data_AF-A0A662VM90-F1
#
_entry.id   AF-A0A662VM90-F1
#
_cell.length_a   1.000
_cell.length_b   1.000
_cell.length_c   1.000
_cell.angle_alpha   90.00
_cell.angle_beta   90.00
_cell.angle_gamma   90.00
#
_symmetry.space_group_name_H-M   'P 1'
#
loop_
_entity.id
_entity.type
_entity.pdbx_description
1 polymer ?
#
loop_
_entity_poly.entity_id
_entity_poly.type
_entity_poly.pdbx_seq_one_letter_code
_entity_poly.pdbx_strand_id
1 'polypeptide(L)'
;MWVKKFSDPHALIRLCKSRNILPLKVIKVKLKHNERENHYLYIFYITAREVAFTDDPTDFSGVGGSYHRILEDYLTYLKAAGIPIEEYEMPFKLYNEIATIYMIWLLENKGEKLVM
;
A
#
# COMPACT_ATOMS: atom_id res chain seq x y z
N MET A 1 5.26 1.82 -16.45
CA MET A 1 4.62 2.27 -15.20
C MET A 1 5.67 2.16 -14.10
N TRP A 2 5.90 3.23 -13.35
CA TRP A 2 6.85 3.30 -12.24
C TRP A 2 6.11 2.91 -10.96
N VAL A 3 6.68 1.97 -10.20
CA VAL A 3 6.07 1.46 -8.97
C VAL A 3 7.07 1.68 -7.83
N LYS A 4 6.61 2.26 -6.73
CA LYS A 4 7.45 2.52 -5.55
C LYS A 4 6.78 2.01 -4.27
N LYS A 5 7.46 1.11 -3.56
CA LYS A 5 7.07 0.68 -2.21
C LYS A 5 7.57 1.69 -1.18
N PHE A 6 6.75 1.94 -0.16
CA PHE A 6 7.10 2.74 1.02
C PHE A 6 6.85 1.93 2.27
N SER A 7 7.87 1.80 3.13
CA SER A 7 7.72 1.20 4.46
C SER A 7 7.23 2.19 5.52
N ASP A 8 7.38 3.49 5.26
CA ASP A 8 6.90 4.57 6.11
C ASP A 8 5.79 5.36 5.37
N PRO A 9 4.53 5.33 5.85
CA PRO A 9 3.44 6.13 5.29
C PRO A 9 3.74 7.63 5.23
N HIS A 10 4.51 8.15 6.18
CA HIS A 10 4.88 9.57 6.16
C HIS A 10 5.74 9.90 4.95
N ALA A 11 6.61 8.98 4.49
CA ALA A 11 7.42 9.19 3.29
C ALA A 11 6.55 9.26 2.02
N LEU A 12 5.50 8.43 1.95
CA LEU A 12 4.51 8.49 0.86
C LEU A 12 3.76 9.83 0.90
N ILE A 13 3.26 10.23 2.06
CA ILE A 13 2.52 11.50 2.20
C ILE A 13 3.43 12.70 1.88
N ARG A 14 4.69 12.68 2.34
CA ARG A 14 5.69 13.71 2.02
C ARG A 14 5.96 13.78 0.51
N LEU A 15 5.96 12.66 -0.21
CA LEU A 15 6.10 12.65 -1.66
C LEU A 15 4.99 13.48 -2.32
N CYS A 16 3.73 13.22 -1.97
CA CYS A 16 2.58 13.95 -2.51
C CYS A 16 2.67 15.45 -2.17
N LYS A 17 2.91 15.76 -0.89
CA LYS A 17 2.98 17.15 -0.40
C LYS A 17 4.12 17.95 -1.02
N SER A 18 5.32 17.38 -1.10
CA SER A 18 6.51 18.06 -1.66
C SER A 18 6.36 18.37 -3.15
N ARG A 19 5.57 17.58 -3.88
CA ARG A 19 5.26 17.80 -5.29
C ARG A 19 3.99 18.64 -5.51
N ASN A 20 3.29 19.00 -4.43
CA ASN A 20 1.99 19.65 -4.47
C ASN A 20 0.98 18.91 -5.39
N ILE A 21 0.95 17.58 -5.27
CA ILE A 21 0.05 16.71 -6.05
C ILE A 21 -0.87 15.93 -5.13
N LEU A 22 -2.07 15.65 -5.64
CA LEU A 22 -2.98 14.67 -5.06
C LEU A 22 -2.98 13.40 -5.94
N PRO A 23 -3.12 12.21 -5.35
CA PRO A 23 -3.32 10.98 -6.11
C PRO A 23 -4.56 11.06 -6.99
N LEU A 24 -4.52 10.44 -8.16
CA LEU A 24 -5.65 10.29 -9.07
C LEU A 24 -6.73 9.35 -8.51
N LYS A 25 -6.30 8.32 -7.79
CA LYS A 25 -7.15 7.40 -7.04
C LYS A 25 -6.34 6.64 -5.99
N VAL A 26 -7.02 6.09 -5.00
CA VAL A 26 -6.42 5.19 -4.01
C VAL A 26 -7.21 3.89 -3.96
N ILE A 27 -6.49 2.77 -3.92
CA ILE A 27 -7.06 1.45 -3.67
C ILE A 27 -6.60 1.01 -2.28
N LYS A 28 -7.55 0.70 -1.41
CA LYS A 28 -7.32 0.09 -0.10
C LYS A 28 -7.74 -1.37 -0.18
N VAL A 29 -6.83 -2.27 0.13
CA VAL A 29 -7.10 -3.71 0.19
C VAL A 29 -6.97 -4.16 1.64
N LYS A 30 -8.09 -4.62 2.21
CA LYS A 30 -8.13 -5.25 3.52
C LYS A 30 -7.70 -6.71 3.37
N LEU A 31 -6.58 -7.06 3.99
CA LEU A 31 -5.99 -8.38 3.93
C LEU A 31 -6.31 -9.14 5.23
N LYS A 32 -7.36 -9.96 5.21
CA LYS A 32 -7.82 -10.71 6.39
C LYS A 32 -6.72 -11.67 6.87
N HIS A 33 -6.15 -11.40 8.05
CA HIS A 33 -5.15 -12.27 8.69
C HIS A 33 -5.83 -13.40 9.46
N ASN A 34 -6.86 -13.06 10.23
CA ASN A 34 -7.77 -13.98 10.90
C ASN A 34 -9.15 -13.31 11.12
N GLU A 35 -9.97 -13.81 12.04
CA GLU A 35 -11.32 -13.28 12.30
C GLU A 35 -11.32 -11.84 12.85
N ARG A 36 -10.24 -11.40 13.50
CA ARG A 36 -10.16 -10.11 14.23
C ARG A 36 -9.10 -9.18 13.68
N GLU A 37 -8.10 -9.72 13.00
CA GLU A 37 -6.87 -9.03 12.63
C GLU A 37 -6.75 -8.92 11.12
N ASN A 38 -6.27 -7.77 10.66
CA ASN A 38 -6.09 -7.46 9.25
C ASN A 38 -4.75 -6.76 9.00
N HIS A 39 -4.12 -7.14 7.90
CA HIS A 39 -3.13 -6.30 7.23
C HIS A 39 -3.85 -5.40 6.22
N TYR A 40 -3.17 -4.34 5.78
CA TYR A 40 -3.71 -3.43 4.79
C TYR A 40 -2.67 -3.11 3.73
N LEU A 41 -3.08 -3.23 2.47
CA LEU A 41 -2.32 -2.73 1.33
C LEU A 41 -3.00 -1.48 0.81
N TYR A 42 -2.26 -0.38 0.73
CA TYR A 42 -2.71 0.87 0.14
C TYR A 42 -1.94 1.14 -1.13
N ILE A 43 -2.65 1.38 -2.23
CA ILE A 43 -2.08 1.65 -3.56
C ILE A 43 -2.56 3.02 -4.02
N PHE A 44 -1.63 3.96 -4.11
CA PHE A 44 -1.85 5.34 -4.54
C PHE A 44 -1.43 5.50 -6.01
N TYR A 45 -2.38 5.84 -6.87
CA TYR A 45 -2.09 6.21 -8.25
C TYR A 45 -1.68 7.68 -8.28
N ILE A 46 -0.39 7.96 -8.09
CA ILE A 46 0.15 9.31 -7.97
C ILE A 46 0.00 10.07 -9.30
N THR A 47 0.32 9.42 -10.41
CA THR A 47 0.07 9.92 -11.77
C THR A 47 -0.36 8.77 -12.68
N ALA A 48 -0.69 9.05 -13.94
CA ALA A 48 -0.99 8.00 -14.93
C ALA A 48 0.17 7.02 -15.17
N ARG A 49 1.39 7.34 -14.74
CA ARG A 49 2.59 6.51 -14.93
C ARG A 49 3.30 6.15 -13.63
N GLU A 50 2.81 6.60 -12.48
CA GLU A 50 3.46 6.42 -11.17
C GLU A 50 2.47 5.90 -10.14
N VAL A 51 2.83 4.79 -9.51
CA VAL A 51 2.08 4.14 -8.44
C VAL A 51 2.98 4.04 -7.22
N ALA A 52 2.47 4.48 -6.07
CA ALA A 52 3.11 4.29 -4.78
C ALA A 52 2.26 3.33 -3.94
N PHE A 53 2.88 2.45 -3.15
CA PHE A 53 2.12 1.56 -2.29
C PHE A 53 2.83 1.26 -0.96
N THR A 54 2.06 0.81 0.02
CA THR A 54 2.53 0.33 1.32
C THR A 54 1.65 -0.83 1.79
N ASP A 55 2.28 -1.87 2.33
CA ASP A 55 1.71 -3.16 2.77
C ASP A 55 2.06 -3.49 4.24
N ASP A 56 2.78 -2.59 4.91
CA ASP A 56 3.16 -2.69 6.32
C ASP A 56 2.05 -2.33 7.33
N PRO A 57 0.99 -1.56 7.01
CA PRO A 57 -0.06 -1.26 7.98
C PRO A 57 -0.89 -2.47 8.43
N THR A 58 -1.27 -2.49 9.71
CA THR A 58 -2.07 -3.54 10.36
C THR A 58 -3.04 -2.92 11.36
N ASP A 59 -4.08 -3.62 11.80
CA ASP A 59 -4.93 -3.15 12.92
C ASP A 59 -4.55 -3.74 14.30
N PHE A 60 -3.56 -4.63 14.35
CA PHE A 60 -3.23 -5.41 15.55
C PHE A 60 -1.81 -5.19 16.10
N SER A 61 -0.91 -4.53 15.36
CA SER A 61 0.45 -4.22 15.84
C SER A 61 0.61 -2.75 16.25
N GLY A 62 1.58 -2.44 17.11
CA GLY A 62 1.80 -1.06 17.58
C GLY A 62 2.19 -0.10 16.45
N VAL A 63 3.26 -0.44 15.72
CA VAL A 63 3.75 0.38 14.59
C VAL A 63 2.79 0.31 13.41
N GLY A 64 2.38 -0.89 12.99
CA GLY A 64 1.46 -1.07 11.87
C GLY A 64 0.08 -0.44 12.14
N GLY A 65 -0.40 -0.47 13.38
CA GLY A 65 -1.61 0.23 13.82
C GLY A 65 -1.50 1.73 13.74
N SER A 66 -0.33 2.29 14.07
CA SER A 66 -0.07 3.72 13.86
C SER A 66 -0.11 4.07 12.37
N TYR A 67 0.56 3.27 11.54
CA TYR A 67 0.59 3.45 10.09
C TYR A 67 -0.80 3.39 9.47
N HIS A 68 -1.63 2.44 9.92
CA HIS A 68 -3.02 2.33 9.49
C HIS A 68 -3.79 3.62 9.79
N ARG A 69 -3.75 4.11 11.05
CA ARG A 69 -4.43 5.36 11.43
C ARG A 69 -3.98 6.57 10.60
N ILE A 70 -2.66 6.74 10.41
CA ILE A 70 -2.10 7.83 9.61
C ILE A 70 -2.66 7.82 8.18
N LEU A 71 -2.77 6.63 7.58
CA LEU A 71 -3.29 6.49 6.23
C LEU A 71 -4.80 6.72 6.18
N GLU A 72 -5.58 6.23 7.15
CA GLU A 72 -7.02 6.49 7.21
C GLU A 72 -7.34 7.99 7.38
N ASP A 73 -6.56 8.72 8.18
CA ASP A 73 -6.68 10.17 8.30
C ASP A 73 -6.38 10.87 6.96
N TYR A 74 -5.33 10.41 6.27
CA TYR A 74 -4.99 10.96 4.96
C TYR A 74 -6.03 10.61 3.88
N LEU A 75 -6.59 9.40 3.90
CA LEU A 75 -7.68 8.99 3.04
C LEU A 75 -8.93 9.85 3.28
N THR A 76 -9.24 10.18 4.53
CA THR A 76 -10.35 11.08 4.87
C THR A 76 -10.15 12.46 4.23
N TYR A 77 -8.93 13.01 4.31
CA TYR A 77 -8.56 14.24 3.61
C TYR A 77 -8.71 14.12 2.09
N LEU A 78 -8.22 13.03 1.48
CA LEU A 78 -8.31 12.82 0.03
C LEU A 78 -9.75 12.66 -0.46
N LYS A 79 -10.60 11.96 0.32
CA LYS A 79 -12.03 11.80 0.02
C LYS A 79 -12.74 13.14 0.02
N ALA A 80 -12.44 14.01 0.99
CA ALA A 80 -12.97 15.36 1.06
C ALA A 80 -12.53 16.23 -0.15
N ALA A 81 -11.36 15.95 -0.71
CA ALA A 81 -10.87 16.57 -1.95
C ALA A 81 -11.45 15.95 -3.24
N GLY A 82 -12.37 14.98 -3.13
CA GLY A 82 -13.03 14.33 -4.28
C GLY A 82 -12.20 13.22 -4.94
N ILE A 83 -11.11 12.77 -4.29
CA ILE A 83 -10.28 11.68 -4.82
C ILE A 83 -11.01 10.34 -4.63
N PRO A 84 -11.18 9.51 -5.69
CA PRO A 84 -11.78 8.19 -5.58
C PRO A 84 -10.97 7.27 -4.67
N ILE A 85 -11.66 6.59 -3.76
CA ILE A 85 -11.11 5.54 -2.90
C ILE A 85 -11.92 4.27 -3.14
N GLU A 86 -11.26 3.25 -3.67
CA GLU A 86 -11.83 1.93 -3.89
C GLU A 86 -11.38 1.00 -2.76
N GLU A 87 -12.31 0.23 -2.21
CA GLU A 87 -12.02 -0.74 -1.15
C GLU A 87 -12.27 -2.16 -1.64
N TYR A 88 -11.30 -3.04 -1.41
CA TYR A 88 -11.38 -4.47 -1.68
C TYR A 88 -11.00 -5.25 -0.44
N GLU A 89 -11.39 -6.53 -0.42
CA GLU A 89 -11.03 -7.45 0.63
C GLU A 89 -10.52 -8.76 0.03
N MET A 90 -9.46 -9.31 0.61
CA MET A 90 -8.99 -10.66 0.28
C MET A 90 -8.28 -11.33 1.47
N PRO A 91 -8.13 -12.66 1.48
CA PRO A 91 -7.34 -13.35 2.50
C PRO A 91 -5.86 -12.96 2.42
N PHE A 92 -5.22 -12.71 3.57
CA PHE A 92 -3.78 -12.40 3.64
C PHE A 92 -2.92 -13.54 3.10
N LYS A 93 -3.33 -14.80 3.33
CA LYS A 93 -2.64 -15.98 2.79
C LYS A 93 -2.54 -15.94 1.26
N LEU A 94 -3.64 -15.59 0.57
CA LEU A 94 -3.67 -15.50 -0.89
C LEU A 94 -2.73 -14.40 -1.40
N TYR A 95 -2.72 -13.24 -0.73
CA TYR A 95 -1.78 -12.16 -1.03
C TYR A 95 -0.32 -12.62 -0.91
N ASN A 96 0.04 -13.31 0.17
CA ASN A 96 1.39 -13.83 0.37
C ASN A 96 1.79 -14.88 -0.67
N GLU A 97 0.88 -15.76 -1.06
CA GLU A 97 1.13 -16.75 -2.11
C GLU A 97 1.45 -16.06 -3.45
N ILE A 98 0.65 -15.05 -3.83
CA ILE A 98 0.88 -14.26 -5.04
C ILE A 98 2.23 -13.51 -4.97
N ALA A 99 2.52 -12.86 -3.84
CA ALA A 99 3.78 -12.15 -3.64
C ALA A 99 4.99 -13.10 -3.74
N THR A 100 4.88 -14.30 -3.17
CA THR A 100 5.93 -15.33 -3.22
C THR A 100 6.16 -15.80 -4.66
N ILE A 101 5.10 -16.11 -5.40
CA ILE A 101 5.19 -16.51 -6.82
C ILE A 101 5.88 -15.42 -7.64
N TYR A 102 5.50 -14.15 -7.42
CA TYR A 102 6.11 -13.02 -8.11
C TYR A 102 7.61 -12.87 -7.79
N MET A 103 8.00 -13.05 -6.52
CA MET A 103 9.40 -12.99 -6.11
C MET A 103 10.24 -14.11 -6.73
N ILE A 104 9.72 -15.34 -6.80
CA ILE A 104 10.38 -16.45 -7.49
C ILE A 104 10.59 -16.10 -8.96
N TRP A 105 9.54 -15.61 -9.64
CA TRP A 105 9.64 -15.20 -11.03
C TRP A 105 10.70 -14.11 -11.24
N LEU A 106 10.79 -13.11 -10.35
CA LEU A 106 11.82 -12.07 -10.43
C LEU A 106 13.24 -12.64 -10.30
N LEU A 107 13.45 -13.56 -9.36
CA LEU A 107 14.74 -14.21 -9.15
C LEU A 107 15.19 -14.97 -10.40
N GLU A 108 14.27 -15.73 -11.00
CA GLU A 108 14.55 -16.56 -12.17
C GLU A 108 14.79 -15.73 -13.44
N ASN A 109 14.13 -14.57 -13.58
CA ASN A 109 14.08 -13.83 -14.84
C ASN A 109 14.86 -12.52 -14.84
N LYS A 110 15.28 -12.00 -13.67
CA LYS A 110 15.98 -10.70 -13.58
C LYS A 110 17.34 -10.73 -12.88
N GLY A 111 17.76 -11.86 -12.30
CA GLY A 111 19.10 -12.00 -11.72
C GLY A 111 19.43 -11.05 -10.56
N GLU A 112 18.45 -10.34 -9.99
CA GLU A 112 18.64 -9.45 -8.85
C GLU A 112 18.69 -10.27 -7.56
N LYS A 113 19.80 -10.17 -6.80
CA LYS A 113 19.95 -10.79 -5.48
C LYS A 113 19.03 -10.11 -4.47
N LEU A 114 18.27 -10.90 -3.71
CA LEU A 114 17.44 -10.42 -2.61
C LEU A 114 18.24 -9.56 -1.63
N VAL A 115 17.71 -8.39 -1.31
CA VAL A 115 17.93 -7.72 -0.03
C VAL A 115 16.59 -7.78 0.69
N MET A 116 16.49 -8.65 1.70
CA MET A 116 15.37 -8.70 2.64
C MET A 116 15.61 -7.68 3.75
#